data_AF-A0A0Q7VZW2-F1
#
_entry.id   AF-A0A0Q7VZW2-F1
#
_cell.length_a   1.000
_cell.length_b   1.000
_cell.length_c   1.000
_cell.angle_alpha   90.00
_cell.angle_beta   90.00
_cell.angle_gamma   90.00
#
_symmetry.space_group_name_H-M   'P 1'
#
loop_
_entity.id
_entity.type
_entity.pdbx_description
1 polymer ?
#
loop_
_entity_poly.entity_id
_entity_poly.type
_entity_poly.pdbx_seq_one_letter_code
_entity_poly.pdbx_strand_id
1 'polypeptide(L)' 'MGSMSIVHWLIVLAPVALIGLPVVKILKRMGFSGWWGLLALAPLANLIGLWVLASIEWPSQRKE' A
#
# COMPACT_ATOMS: atom_id res chain seq x y z
N MET A 1 -8.38 32.24 5.99
CA MET A 1 -8.11 30.82 6.26
C MET A 1 -9.12 30.01 5.46
N GLY A 2 -8.72 29.51 4.30
CA GLY A 2 -9.64 28.93 3.31
C GLY A 2 -10.33 27.69 3.87
N SER A 3 -11.66 27.64 3.79
CA SER A 3 -12.44 26.45 4.12
C SER A 3 -11.97 25.32 3.20
N MET A 4 -11.37 24.27 3.77
CA MET A 4 -10.94 23.08 3.02
C MET A 4 -12.19 22.35 2.56
N SER A 5 -12.67 22.72 1.38
CA SER A 5 -13.86 22.14 0.74
C SER A 5 -13.72 20.61 0.64
N ILE A 6 -14.87 19.91 0.65
CA ILE A 6 -14.97 18.46 0.39
C ILE A 6 -14.14 18.04 -0.83
N VAL A 7 -14.07 18.91 -1.85
CA VAL A 7 -13.31 18.68 -3.09
C VAL A 7 -11.81 18.53 -2.81
N HIS A 8 -11.26 19.28 -1.86
CA HIS A 8 -9.86 19.22 -1.49
C HIS A 8 -9.50 17.84 -0.91
N TRP A 9 -10.35 17.31 -0.03
CA TRP A 9 -10.19 15.98 0.53
C TRP A 9 -10.41 14.87 -0.51
N LEU A 10 -11.32 15.07 -1.46
CA LEU A 10 -11.51 14.17 -2.59
C LEU A 10 -10.24 14.07 -3.45
N ILE A 11 -9.60 15.20 -3.76
CA ILE A 11 -8.36 15.25 -4.55
C ILE A 11 -7.19 14.58 -3.80
N VAL A 12 -7.14 14.69 -2.47
CA VAL A 12 -6.10 14.05 -1.65
C VAL A 12 -6.35 12.55 -1.49
N LEU A 13 -7.59 12.14 -1.22
CA LEU A 13 -7.93 10.74 -0.92
C LEU A 13 -8.09 9.88 -2.18
N ALA A 14 -8.53 10.45 -3.31
CA ALA A 14 -8.69 9.72 -4.55
C ALA A 14 -7.40 9.00 -5.02
N PRO A 15 -6.23 9.66 -5.15
CA PRO A 15 -5.00 8.98 -5.54
C PRO A 15 -4.51 7.98 -4.49
N VAL A 16 -4.70 8.27 -3.19
CA VAL A 16 -4.39 7.35 -2.09
C VAL A 16 -5.20 6.06 -2.23
N ALA A 17 -6.49 6.15 -2.55
CA ALA A 17 -7.32 4.98 -2.79
C ALA A 17 -6.97 4.28 -4.12
N LEU A 18 -6.74 5.04 -5.20
CA LEU A 18 -6.43 4.51 -6.53
C LEU A 18 -5.14 3.68 -6.53
N ILE A 19 -4.14 4.08 -5.75
CA ILE A 19 -2.85 3.38 -5.62
C ILE A 19 -2.87 2.39 -4.45
N GLY A 20 -3.44 2.78 -3.31
CA GLY A 20 -3.45 1.95 -2.10
C GLY A 20 -4.29 0.67 -2.26
N LEU A 21 -5.45 0.74 -2.90
CA LEU A 21 -6.31 -0.44 -3.11
C LEU A 21 -5.63 -1.56 -3.93
N PRO A 22 -5.01 -1.30 -5.10
CA PRO A 22 -4.30 -2.34 -5.83
C PRO A 22 -3.08 -2.87 -5.04
N VAL A 23 -2.36 -2.01 -4.32
CA VAL A 23 -1.23 -2.44 -3.46
C VAL A 23 -1.70 -3.41 -2.38
N VAL A 24 -2.78 -3.08 -1.65
CA VAL A 24 -3.38 -3.97 -0.65
C VAL A 24 -3.83 -5.29 -1.29
N LYS A 25 -4.40 -5.24 -2.50
CA LYS A 25 -4.84 -6.45 -3.22
C LYS A 25 -3.67 -7.36 -3.60
N ILE A 26 -2.54 -6.79 -4.04
CA ILE A 26 -1.32 -7.54 -4.35
C ILE A 26 -0.75 -8.18 -3.07
N LEU A 27 -0.64 -7.40 -1.99
CA LEU A 27 -0.14 -7.88 -0.70
C LEU A 27 -0.99 -9.02 -0.13
N LYS A 28 -2.32 -8.89 -0.20
CA LYS A 28 -3.23 -9.97 0.21
C LYS A 28 -3.05 -11.24 -0.62
N ARG A 29 -2.84 -11.13 -1.94
CA ARG A 29 -2.53 -12.30 -2.78
C ARG A 29 -1.22 -12.97 -2.39
N MET A 30 -0.27 -12.20 -1.86
CA MET A 30 1.00 -12.74 -1.36
C MET A 30 0.91 -13.35 0.04
N GLY A 31 -0.27 -13.33 0.68
CA GLY A 31 -0.47 -13.82 2.04
C GLY A 31 -0.17 -12.79 3.13
N PHE A 32 0.14 -11.54 2.77
CA PHE A 32 0.36 -10.45 3.72
C PHE A 32 -0.96 -9.84 4.20
N SER A 33 -0.95 -9.33 5.43
CA SER A 33 -2.10 -8.59 5.97
C SER A 33 -2.32 -7.29 5.18
N GLY A 34 -3.58 -6.88 5.01
CA GLY A 34 -3.90 -5.65 4.27
C GLY A 34 -3.27 -4.38 4.86
N TRP A 35 -2.86 -4.43 6.13
CA TRP A 35 -2.14 -3.36 6.83
C TRP A 35 -0.77 -3.05 6.22
N TRP A 36 -0.15 -4.00 5.52
CA TRP A 36 1.08 -3.75 4.76
C TRP A 36 0.89 -2.68 3.67
N GLY A 37 -0.33 -2.48 3.18
CA GLY A 37 -0.62 -1.41 2.22
C GLY A 37 -0.49 0.00 2.80
N LEU A 38 -0.59 0.17 4.11
CA LEU A 38 -0.36 1.48 4.75
C LEU A 38 1.11 1.88 4.73
N LEU A 39 2.03 0.91 4.71
CA LEU A 39 3.45 1.19 4.56
C LEU A 39 3.73 1.90 3.23
N ALA A 40 2.94 1.60 2.18
CA ALA A 40 3.08 2.25 0.88
C ALA A 40 2.71 3.75 0.90
N LEU A 41 1.96 4.22 1.91
CA LEU A 41 1.58 5.62 2.04
C LEU A 41 2.69 6.48 2.66
N ALA A 42 3.60 5.87 3.42
CA ALA A 42 4.72 6.56 4.04
C ALA A 42 6.02 6.28 3.26
N PRO A 43 6.75 7.30 2.76
CA PRO A 43 7.89 7.08 1.85
C PRO A 43 8.96 6.13 2.40
N LEU A 44 9.36 6.32 3.67
CA LEU A 44 10.37 5.48 4.32
C LEU A 44 9.84 4.08 4.61
N ALA A 45 8.60 3.97 5.07
CA ALA A 45 7.98 2.70 5.36
C ALA A 45 7.74 1.88 4.09
N ASN A 46 7.45 2.53 2.96
CA ASN A 46 7.33 1.91 1.65
C ASN A 46 8.67 1.33 1.21
N LEU A 47 9.77 2.06 1.41
CA LEU A 47 11.10 1.57 1.08
C LEU A 47 11.46 0.31 1.88
N ILE A 48 11.20 0.33 3.19
CA ILE A 48 11.39 -0.83 4.07
C ILE A 48 10.45 -1.98 3.63
N GLY A 49 9.19 -1.69 3.34
CA GLY A 49 8.21 -2.68 2.91
C GLY A 49 8.61 -3.38 1.61
N LEU A 50 9.08 -2.61 0.63
CA LEU A 50 9.62 -3.14 -0.63
C LEU A 50 10.89 -3.96 -0.40
N TRP A 51 11.77 -3.53 0.51
CA TRP A 51 12.97 -4.28 0.87
C TRP A 51 12.64 -5.64 1.48
N VAL A 52 11.67 -5.67 2.41
CA VAL A 52 11.19 -6.91 3.02
C VAL A 52 10.56 -7.80 1.95
N LEU A 53 9.68 -7.26 1.09
CA LEU A 53 9.05 -8.00 -0.01
C LEU A 53 10.06 -8.57 -1.01
N ALA A 54 11.17 -7.87 -1.25
CA ALA A 54 12.25 -8.36 -2.11
C ALA A 54 13.10 -9.45 -1.44
N SER A 55 13.14 -9.50 -0.11
CA SER A 55 13.97 -10.44 0.65
C SER A 55 13.27 -11.76 0.98
N ILE A 56 11.94 -11.79 0.94
CA ILE A 56 11.13 -12.98 1.21
C ILE A 56 10.96 -13.84 -0.05
N GLU A 57 10.69 -15.12 0.15
CA GLU A 57 10.27 -15.99 -0.94
C GLU A 57 8.87 -15.62 -1.45
N TRP A 58 8.74 -15.63 -2.77
CA TRP A 58 7.46 -15.45 -3.42
C TRP A 58 6.51 -16.60 -3.03
N PRO A 59 5.20 -16.33 -2.87
CA PRO A 59 4.23 -17.34 -2.48
C PRO A 59 4.20 -18.54 -3.43
N SER A 60 4.47 -18.32 -4.73
CA SER A 60 4.55 -19.38 -5.74
C SER A 60 5.77 -20.29 -5.60
N GLN A 61 6.76 -19.90 -4.80
CA GLN A 61 7.97 -20.67 -4.52
C GLN A 61 7.94 -21.38 -3.16
N ARG A 62 6.93 -21.10 -2.33
CA ARG A 62 6.63 -21.89 -1.14
C ARG A 62 6.18 -23.28 -1.61
N LYS A 63 7.14 -24.19 -1.79
CA LYS A 63 6.88 -25.61 -1.98
C LYS A 63 6.24 -26.12 -0.68
N GLU A 64 5.13 -26.83 -0.83
CA GLU A 64 4.52 -27.61 0.26
C GLU A 64 5.52 -28.61 0.87
#